data_AF-A0A3Q8XRN1-F1
#
_entry.id   AF-A0A3Q8XRN1-F1
#
_cell.length_a   1.000
_cell.length_b   1.000
_cell.length_c   1.000
_cell.angle_alpha   90.00
_cell.angle_beta   90.00
_cell.angle_gamma   90.00
#
_symmetry.space_group_name_H-M   'P 1'
#
loop_
_entity.id
_entity.type
_entity.pdbx_description
1 polymer ?
#
loop_
_entity_poly.entity_id
_entity_poly.type
_entity_poly.pdbx_seq_one_letter_code
_entity_poly.pdbx_strand_id
1 'polypeptide(L)'
;MDHFEQLGFAIMVIFGAIVICGLMAFGIASQDKPAFMYALGSAVVVWGSSFAVVFDRPRIFGSLLFCSIVLIALSIVAIVT
;
A
#
# COMPACT_ATOMS: atom_id res chain seq x y z
N MET A 1 -12.14 19.15 11.83
CA MET A 1 -11.22 18.05 12.16
C MET A 1 -10.40 18.52 13.34
N ASP A 2 -10.46 17.80 14.44
CA ASP A 2 -9.58 18.07 15.57
C ASP A 2 -8.13 17.80 15.16
N HIS A 3 -7.17 18.59 15.67
CA HIS A 3 -5.74 18.41 15.35
C HIS A 3 -5.27 16.95 15.59
N PHE A 4 -5.86 16.28 16.57
CA PHE A 4 -5.60 14.88 16.88
C PHE A 4 -6.06 13.92 15.77
N GLU A 5 -7.19 14.18 15.12
CA GLU A 5 -7.67 13.35 14.00
C GLU A 5 -6.78 13.48 12.77
N GLN A 6 -6.35 14.72 12.47
CA GLN A 6 -5.46 14.99 11.34
C GLN A 6 -4.06 14.39 11.58
N LEU A 7 -3.55 14.45 12.81
CA LEU A 7 -2.30 13.80 13.20
C LEU A 7 -2.43 12.27 13.09
N GLY A 8 -3.51 11.69 13.60
CA GLY A 8 -3.77 10.26 13.51
C GLY A 8 -3.83 9.75 12.06
N PHE A 9 -4.50 10.50 11.19
CA PHE A 9 -4.55 10.19 9.76
C PHE A 9 -3.17 10.29 9.09
N ALA A 10 -2.40 11.34 9.40
CA ALA A 10 -1.04 11.49 8.87
C ALA A 10 -0.14 10.33 9.29
N ILE A 11 -0.20 9.91 10.57
CA ILE A 11 0.57 8.78 11.09
C ILE A 11 0.18 7.48 10.38
N MET A 12 -1.11 7.23 10.17
CA MET A 12 -1.60 6.05 9.43
C MET A 12 -1.01 5.98 8.02
N VAL A 13 -1.02 7.11 7.29
CA VAL A 13 -0.48 7.20 5.92
C VAL A 13 1.03 6.98 5.91
N ILE A 14 1.75 7.61 6.84
CA ILE A 14 3.21 7.48 6.96
C ILE A 14 3.59 6.03 7.26
N PHE A 15 2.91 5.37 8.22
CA PHE A 15 3.16 3.98 8.54
C PHE A 15 2.91 3.06 7.34
N GLY A 16 1.82 3.27 6.60
CA GLY A 16 1.53 2.52 5.38
C GLY A 16 2.64 2.65 4.33
N ALA A 17 3.12 3.88 4.11
CA ALA A 17 4.21 4.14 3.17
C ALA A 17 5.53 3.45 3.60
N ILE A 18 5.85 3.47 4.90
CA ILE A 18 7.05 2.82 5.45
C ILE A 18 6.99 1.30 5.26
N VAL A 19 5.83 0.66 5.51
CA VAL A 19 5.67 -0.79 5.32
C VAL A 19 5.91 -1.19 3.87
N ILE A 20 5.33 -0.45 2.91
CA ILE A 20 5.49 -0.74 1.48
C ILE A 20 6.95 -0.53 1.04
N CYS A 21 7.58 0.56 1.48
CA CYS A 21 9.02 0.79 1.24
C CYS A 21 9.89 -0.32 1.82
N GLY A 22 9.58 -0.81 3.03
CA GLY A 22 10.29 -1.93 3.66
C GLY A 22 10.18 -3.23 2.85
N LEU A 23 8.97 -3.54 2.35
CA LEU A 23 8.74 -4.69 1.47
C LEU A 23 9.48 -4.58 0.15
N MET A 24 9.53 -3.39 -0.45
CA MET A 24 10.33 -3.15 -1.66
C MET A 24 11.84 -3.31 -1.39
N ALA A 25 12.33 -2.76 -0.28
CA ALA A 25 13.74 -2.88 0.12
C ALA A 25 14.13 -4.35 0.34
N PHE A 26 13.24 -5.14 0.95
CA PHE A 26 13.43 -6.57 1.12
C PHE A 26 13.46 -7.30 -0.22
N GLY A 27 12.52 -7.02 -1.14
CA GLY A 27 12.52 -7.61 -2.48
C GLY A 27 13.80 -7.34 -3.27
N ILE A 28 14.40 -6.15 -3.11
CA ILE A 28 15.72 -5.82 -3.69
C ILE A 28 16.83 -6.63 -3.03
N ALA A 29 16.83 -6.73 -1.70
CA ALA A 29 17.85 -7.44 -0.93
C ALA A 29 17.86 -8.95 -1.20
N SER A 30 16.68 -9.56 -1.35
CA SER A 30 16.53 -10.99 -1.64
C SER A 30 16.67 -11.34 -3.14
N GLN A 31 16.89 -10.35 -4.00
CA GLN A 31 16.89 -10.51 -5.48
C GLN A 31 15.58 -11.09 -6.04
N ASP A 32 14.50 -11.04 -5.26
CA ASP A 32 13.17 -11.53 -5.62
C ASP A 32 12.40 -10.46 -6.39
N LYS A 33 12.57 -10.53 -7.71
CA LYS A 33 11.79 -9.74 -8.69
C LYS A 33 10.27 -9.79 -8.46
N PRO A 34 9.63 -10.95 -8.20
CA PRO A 34 8.17 -10.97 -8.03
C PRO A 34 7.74 -10.20 -6.78
N ALA A 35 8.42 -10.39 -5.65
CA ALA A 35 8.12 -9.69 -4.41
C ALA A 35 8.20 -8.16 -4.58
N PHE A 36 9.25 -7.68 -5.26
CA PHE A 36 9.40 -6.26 -5.58
C PHE A 36 8.27 -5.73 -6.47
N MET A 37 7.90 -6.46 -7.53
CA MET A 37 6.84 -6.03 -8.45
C MET A 37 5.46 -5.98 -7.77
N TYR A 38 5.16 -6.92 -6.87
CA TYR A 38 3.91 -6.91 -6.11
C TYR A 38 3.87 -5.76 -5.08
N ALA A 39 4.99 -5.48 -4.41
CA ALA A 39 5.08 -4.35 -3.49
C ALA A 39 4.95 -3.00 -4.22
N LEU A 40 5.65 -2.83 -5.35
CA LEU A 40 5.52 -1.65 -6.21
C LEU A 40 4.09 -1.49 -6.74
N GLY A 41 3.47 -2.58 -7.20
CA GLY A 41 2.09 -2.59 -7.66
C GLY A 41 1.11 -2.12 -6.58
N SER A 42 1.27 -2.60 -5.34
CA SER A 42 0.46 -2.16 -4.20
C SER A 42 0.59 -0.65 -3.93
N ALA A 43 1.82 -0.11 -4.01
CA ALA A 43 2.09 1.32 -3.84
C ALA A 43 1.34 2.17 -4.87
N VAL A 44 1.38 1.76 -6.14
CA VAL A 44 0.71 2.47 -7.24
C VAL A 44 -0.81 2.39 -7.10
N VAL A 45 -1.35 1.25 -6.67
CA VAL A 45 -2.80 1.07 -6.44
C VAL A 45 -3.29 1.93 -5.26
N VAL A 46 -2.54 1.98 -4.15
CA VAL A 46 -2.85 2.87 -3.02
C VAL A 46 -2.78 4.33 -3.42
N TRP A 47 -1.75 4.73 -4.16
CA TRP A 47 -1.64 6.09 -4.68
C TRP A 47 -2.83 6.44 -5.59
N GLY A 48 -3.22 5.51 -6.48
CA GLY A 48 -4.41 5.64 -7.33
C GLY A 48 -5.71 5.77 -6.54
N SER A 49 -5.81 5.06 -5.41
CA SER A 49 -6.99 5.13 -4.53
C SER A 49 -7.20 6.52 -3.92
N SER A 50 -6.14 7.29 -3.72
CA SER A 50 -6.22 8.67 -3.22
C SER A 50 -7.03 9.58 -4.15
N PHE A 51 -7.02 9.33 -5.47
CA PHE A 51 -7.89 10.06 -6.41
C PHE A 51 -9.35 9.63 -6.29
N ALA A 52 -9.65 8.37 -5.98
CA ALA A 52 -11.02 7.89 -5.79
C ALA A 52 -11.71 8.55 -4.58
N VAL A 53 -10.93 8.95 -3.57
CA VAL A 53 -11.42 9.77 -2.44
C VAL A 53 -11.83 11.17 -2.90
N VAL A 54 -11.06 11.79 -3.81
CA VAL A 54 -11.37 13.12 -4.36
C VAL A 54 -12.67 13.12 -5.17
N PHE A 55 -13.00 12.00 -5.83
CA PHE A 55 -14.22 11.85 -6.62
C PHE A 55 -15.45 11.37 -5.83
N ASP A 56 -15.38 11.29 -4.50
CA ASP A 56 -16.50 10.90 -3.62
C ASP A 56 -17.11 9.52 -4.00
N ARG A 57 -16.27 8.59 -4.49
CA ARG A 57 -16.68 7.23 -4.91
C ARG A 57 -16.19 6.17 -3.90
N PRO A 58 -16.89 6.00 -2.77
CA PRO A 58 -16.43 5.13 -1.67
C PRO A 58 -16.30 3.64 -2.07
N ARG A 59 -17.13 3.17 -3.01
CA ARG A 59 -17.05 1.79 -3.53
C ARG A 59 -15.75 1.53 -4.29
N ILE A 60 -15.31 2.51 -5.08
CA ILE A 60 -14.10 2.39 -5.90
C ILE A 60 -12.89 2.42 -4.96
N PHE A 61 -12.88 3.36 -4.01
CA PHE A 61 -11.85 3.43 -2.97
C PHE A 61 -11.67 2.09 -2.21
N GLY A 62 -12.77 1.50 -1.72
CA GLY A 62 -12.72 0.21 -1.03
C GLY A 62 -12.15 -0.93 -1.89
N SER A 63 -12.53 -0.99 -3.18
CA SER A 63 -12.01 -2.01 -4.09
C SER A 63 -10.51 -1.87 -4.38
N LEU A 64 -9.99 -0.63 -4.52
CA LEU A 64 -8.56 -0.41 -4.72
C LEU A 64 -7.76 -0.75 -3.45
N LEU A 65 -8.27 -0.40 -2.27
CA LEU A 65 -7.65 -0.79 -1.00
C LEU A 65 -7.57 -2.31 -0.85
N PHE A 66 -8.66 -3.01 -1.14
CA PHE A 66 -8.67 -4.48 -1.10
C PHE A 66 -7.65 -5.08 -2.08
N CYS A 67 -7.59 -4.55 -3.30
CA CYS A 67 -6.60 -4.97 -4.31
C CYS A 67 -5.16 -4.76 -3.81
N SER A 68 -4.89 -3.63 -3.15
CA SER A 68 -3.57 -3.37 -2.56
C SER A 68 -3.21 -4.34 -1.43
N ILE A 69 -4.17 -4.70 -0.58
CA ILE A 69 -3.96 -5.69 0.50
C ILE A 69 -3.60 -7.05 -0.11
N VAL A 70 -4.29 -7.46 -1.17
CA VAL A 70 -4.00 -8.71 -1.89
C VAL A 70 -2.60 -8.69 -2.50
N LEU A 71 -2.17 -7.57 -3.09
CA LEU A 71 -0.83 -7.41 -3.65
C LEU A 71 0.27 -7.47 -2.57
N ILE A 72 0.03 -6.88 -1.40
CA ILE A 72 0.97 -6.98 -0.27
C ILE A 72 1.05 -8.43 0.23
N ALA A 73 -0.09 -9.11 0.36
CA ALA A 73 -0.12 -10.51 0.77
C ALA A 73 0.62 -11.41 -0.24
N LEU A 74 0.44 -11.19 -1.54
CA LEU A 74 1.18 -11.90 -2.60
C LEU A 74 2.68 -11.63 -2.53
N SER A 75 3.08 -10.39 -2.25
CA SER A 75 4.49 -10.04 -2.06
C SER A 75 5.11 -10.79 -0.87
N ILE A 76 4.38 -10.90 0.24
CA ILE A 76 4.82 -11.67 1.42
C ILE A 76 4.91 -13.16 1.10
N VAL A 77 3.92 -13.72 0.40
CA VAL A 77 3.95 -15.14 0.01
C VAL A 77 5.17 -15.41 -0.88
N ALA A 78 5.43 -14.54 -1.86
CA ALA A 78 6.59 -14.68 -2.76
C ALA A 78 7.95 -14.59 -2.03
N ILE A 79 8.01 -13.94 -0.87
CA ILE A 79 9.21 -13.89 -0.02
C ILE A 79 9.42 -15.19 0.78
N VAL A 80 8.33 -15.88 1.13
CA VAL A 80 8.35 -17.03 2.06
C VAL A 80 8.45 -18.38 1.32
N THR A 81 8.06 -18.43 0.05
CA THR A 81 8.27 -19.58 -0.86
C THR A 81 9.63 -19.57 -1.51
#